data_AF-A0A1Q6DHM8-F1
#
_entry.id   AF-A0A1Q6DHM8-F1
#
_cell.length_a   1.000
_cell.length_b   1.000
_cell.length_c   1.000
_cell.angle_alpha   90.00
_cell.angle_beta   90.00
_cell.angle_gamma   90.00
#
_symmetry.space_group_name_H-M   'P 1'
#
loop_
_entity.id
_entity.type
_entity.pdbx_description
1 polymer ?
#
loop_
_entity_poly.entity_id
_entity_poly.type
_entity_poly.pdbx_seq_one_letter_code
_entity_poly.pdbx_strand_id
1 'polypeptide(L)'
;MKIDITQAPPTDIFRDRPKHLWICIALLFLAACGMLLILYVIFADAPQSDTLETTALSLFVGPALIFVYFGEKLKAYKKPGPEQKKELAALGRKHAVISTYCALVAEEGRDPIFAEYEACKDWAEDLSHKQKQAE
;
A
#
# COMPACT_ATOMS: atom_id res chain seq x y z
N MET A 1 -7.46 -1.51 -2.44
CA MET A 1 -6.96 -2.25 -3.63
C MET A 1 -7.80 -3.50 -3.73
N LYS A 2 -8.49 -3.75 -4.85
CA LYS A 2 -9.34 -4.94 -4.99
C LYS A 2 -8.47 -6.08 -5.51
N ILE A 3 -8.22 -7.09 -4.68
CA ILE A 3 -7.47 -8.29 -5.06
C ILE A 3 -8.48 -9.33 -5.50
N ASP A 4 -8.27 -9.90 -6.67
CA ASP A 4 -9.05 -11.03 -7.14
C ASP A 4 -8.32 -12.32 -6.78
N ILE A 5 -8.91 -13.09 -5.87
CA ILE A 5 -8.33 -14.35 -5.37
C ILE A 5 -8.42 -15.49 -6.39
N THR A 6 -9.10 -15.27 -7.53
CA THR A 6 -9.16 -16.23 -8.64
C THR A 6 -8.02 -16.07 -9.64
N GLN A 7 -7.24 -15.00 -9.52
CA GLN A 7 -6.09 -14.70 -10.37
C GLN A 7 -4.77 -14.99 -9.65
N ALA A 8 -3.68 -14.90 -10.42
CA ALA A 8 -2.34 -15.00 -9.86
C ALA A 8 -2.11 -13.89 -8.81
N PRO A 9 -1.42 -14.21 -7.70
CA PRO A 9 -1.13 -13.23 -6.67
C PRO A 9 -0.34 -12.03 -7.23
N PRO A 10 -0.59 -10.81 -6.74
CA PRO A 10 0.18 -9.65 -7.13
C PRO A 10 1.64 -9.83 -6.69
N THR A 11 2.57 -9.45 -7.57
CA THR A 11 4.01 -9.58 -7.34
C THR A 11 4.43 -8.88 -6.04
N ASP A 12 5.33 -9.52 -5.31
CA ASP A 12 5.76 -9.09 -3.99
C ASP A 12 6.38 -7.68 -3.96
N ILE A 13 5.59 -6.69 -3.52
CA ILE A 13 6.10 -5.33 -3.26
C ILE A 13 7.14 -5.34 -2.14
N PHE A 14 7.13 -6.34 -1.24
CA PHE A 14 8.10 -6.39 -0.16
C PHE A 14 9.51 -6.80 -0.57
N ARG A 15 9.66 -7.47 -1.72
CA ARG A 15 10.97 -7.75 -2.31
C ARG A 15 11.70 -6.48 -2.73
N ASP A 16 10.96 -5.45 -3.13
CA ASP A 16 11.49 -4.13 -3.50
C ASP A 16 11.47 -3.11 -2.34
N ARG A 17 11.30 -3.55 -1.08
CA ARG A 17 11.42 -2.71 0.13
C ARG A 17 12.62 -1.73 0.09
N PRO A 18 13.85 -2.15 -0.24
CA PRO A 18 14.98 -1.22 -0.24
C PRO A 18 14.81 -0.12 -1.31
N LYS A 19 14.29 -0.44 -2.49
CA LYS A 19 14.03 0.57 -3.54
C LYS A 19 12.96 1.57 -3.07
N HIS A 20 11.89 1.09 -2.45
CA HIS A 20 10.84 1.94 -1.90
C HIS A 20 11.36 2.82 -0.76
N LEU A 21 12.24 2.29 0.09
CA LEU A 21 12.91 3.06 1.13
C LEU A 21 13.76 4.20 0.52
N TRP A 22 14.53 3.91 -0.52
CA TRP A 22 15.30 4.92 -1.25
C TRP A 22 14.43 6.00 -1.88
N ILE A 23 13.29 5.62 -2.47
CA ILE A 23 12.31 6.58 -3.01
C ILE A 23 11.74 7.45 -1.88
N CYS A 24 11.37 6.87 -0.74
CA CYS A 24 10.92 7.63 0.42
C CYS A 24 11.98 8.61 0.94
N ILE A 25 13.24 8.18 1.01
CA ILE A 25 14.37 9.05 1.41
C ILE A 25 14.52 10.21 0.41
N ALA A 26 14.47 9.92 -0.89
CA ALA A 26 14.57 10.95 -1.93
C ALA A 26 13.41 11.96 -1.84
N LEU A 27 12.19 11.50 -1.60
CA LEU A 27 11.01 12.36 -1.42
C LEU A 27 11.11 13.23 -0.17
N LEU A 28 11.59 12.67 0.96
CA LEU A 28 11.83 13.42 2.19
C LEU A 28 12.93 14.48 2.00
N PHE A 29 13.99 14.14 1.28
CA PHE A 29 15.04 15.09 0.93
C PHE A 29 14.49 16.24 0.07
N LEU A 30 13.65 15.93 -0.91
CA LEU A 30 13.01 16.93 -1.76
C LEU A 30 12.10 17.88 -0.96
N ALA A 31 11.31 17.33 -0.03
CA ALA A 31 10.49 18.11 0.88
C ALA A 31 11.32 19.00 1.81
N ALA A 32 12.45 18.48 2.33
CA ALA A 32 13.39 19.25 3.13
C ALA A 32 14.03 20.40 2.33
N CYS A 33 14.38 20.17 1.05
CA CYS A 33 14.84 21.22 0.15
C CYS A 33 13.78 22.31 -0.05
N GLY A 34 12.51 21.93 -0.27
CA GLY A 34 11.40 22.88 -0.35
C GLY A 34 11.27 23.72 0.93
N MET A 35 11.37 23.08 2.10
CA MET A 35 11.32 23.77 3.40
C MET A 35 12.50 24.74 3.60
N LEU A 36 13.71 24.35 3.21
CA LEU A 36 14.89 25.21 3.28
C LEU A 36 14.78 26.42 2.35
N LEU A 37 14.18 26.25 1.16
CA LEU A 37 13.91 27.37 0.25
C LEU A 37 12.92 28.37 0.85
N ILE A 38 11.85 27.89 1.50
CA ILE A 38 10.89 28.75 2.20
C ILE A 38 11.60 29.54 3.32
N LEU A 39 12.41 28.85 4.15
CA LEU A 39 13.18 29.51 5.21
C LEU A 39 14.16 30.54 4.64
N TYR A 40 14.84 30.22 3.53
CA TYR A 40 15.75 31.15 2.87
C TYR A 40 15.03 32.42 2.43
N VAL A 41 13.85 32.33 1.81
CA VAL A 41 13.05 33.51 1.43
C VAL A 41 12.72 34.38 2.64
N ILE A 42 12.28 33.75 3.74
CA ILE A 42 11.92 34.45 4.98
C ILE A 42 13.13 35.17 5.60
N PHE A 43 14.29 34.51 5.66
CA PHE A 43 15.49 35.07 6.30
C PHE A 43 16.26 36.06 5.42
N ALA A 44 16.26 35.86 4.11
CA ALA A 44 17.01 36.68 3.17
C ALA A 44 16.24 37.94 2.73
N ASP A 45 14.99 38.11 3.18
CA ASP A 45 14.05 39.15 2.70
C ASP A 45 14.06 39.22 1.16
N ALA A 46 14.15 38.04 0.53
CA ALA A 46 14.32 37.92 -0.90
C ALA A 46 13.05 38.41 -1.59
N PRO A 47 13.16 39.14 -2.72
CA PRO A 47 11.98 39.61 -3.43
C PRO A 47 11.11 38.42 -3.82
N GLN A 48 9.84 38.47 -3.41
CA GLN A 48 8.85 37.46 -3.75
C GLN A 48 8.79 37.35 -5.27
N SER A 49 9.16 36.17 -5.77
CA SER A 49 9.03 35.85 -7.18
C SER A 49 8.09 34.67 -7.30
N ASP A 50 7.06 34.82 -8.14
CA ASP A 50 6.05 33.79 -8.37
C ASP A 50 6.68 32.44 -8.75
N THR A 51 7.82 32.47 -9.44
CA THR A 51 8.59 31.29 -9.82
C THR A 51 9.19 30.56 -8.62
N LEU A 52 9.71 31.29 -7.63
CA LEU A 52 10.38 30.71 -6.47
C LEU A 52 9.36 30.20 -5.44
N GLU A 53 8.24 30.91 -5.26
CA GLU A 53 7.11 30.44 -4.45
C GLU A 53 6.46 29.17 -5.04
N THR A 54 6.21 29.16 -6.36
CA THR A 54 5.66 27.99 -7.06
C THR A 54 6.61 26.78 -6.99
N THR A 55 7.91 27.03 -7.08
CA THR A 55 8.93 25.96 -6.99
C THR A 55 9.00 25.40 -5.57
N ALA A 56 9.01 26.26 -4.55
CA ALA A 56 9.02 25.82 -3.15
C ALA A 56 7.75 25.03 -2.79
N LEU A 57 6.59 25.50 -3.24
CA LEU A 57 5.31 24.82 -3.03
C LEU A 57 5.28 23.46 -3.73
N SER A 58 5.73 23.37 -4.99
CA SER A 58 5.73 22.10 -5.72
C SER A 58 6.71 21.08 -5.14
N LEU A 59 7.89 21.52 -4.67
CA LEU A 59 8.87 20.68 -3.97
C LEU A 59 8.37 20.20 -2.60
N PHE A 60 7.40 20.87 -1.99
CA PHE A 60 6.81 20.45 -0.73
C PHE A 60 5.55 19.58 -0.92
N VAL A 61 4.59 20.07 -1.70
CA VAL A 61 3.29 19.43 -1.91
C VAL A 61 3.40 18.18 -2.79
N GLY A 62 4.22 18.23 -3.83
CA GLY A 62 4.40 17.10 -4.76
C GLY A 62 4.84 15.82 -4.03
N PRO A 63 5.96 15.86 -3.27
CA PRO A 63 6.40 14.72 -2.48
C PRO A 63 5.40 14.29 -1.41
N ALA A 64 4.72 15.24 -0.75
CA ALA A 64 3.72 14.93 0.26
C ALA A 64 2.53 14.12 -0.32
N LEU A 65 2.03 14.49 -1.50
CA LEU A 65 0.96 13.75 -2.18
C LEU A 65 1.40 12.33 -2.57
N ILE A 66 2.60 12.20 -3.11
CA ILE A 66 3.18 10.88 -3.44
C ILE A 66 3.31 10.04 -2.17
N PHE A 67 3.79 10.63 -1.06
CA PHE A 67 3.95 9.94 0.21
C PHE A 67 2.62 9.47 0.79
N VAL A 68 1.56 10.28 0.74
CA VAL A 68 0.21 9.89 1.19
C VAL A 68 -0.33 8.75 0.33
N TYR A 69 -0.22 8.85 -1.00
CA TYR A 69 -0.68 7.81 -1.92
C TYR A 69 0.04 6.47 -1.68
N PHE A 70 1.38 6.50 -1.54
CA PHE A 70 2.15 5.31 -1.21
C PHE A 70 1.86 4.80 0.20
N GLY A 71 1.64 5.69 1.18
CA GLY A 71 1.32 5.33 2.55
C GLY A 71 0.02 4.54 2.66
N GLU A 72 -1.03 4.95 1.93
CA GLU A 72 -2.28 4.18 1.86
C GLU A 72 -2.09 2.81 1.21
N LYS A 73 -1.32 2.75 0.11
CA LYS A 73 -0.99 1.47 -0.54
C LYS A 73 -0.21 0.56 0.42
N LEU A 74 0.79 1.08 1.12
CA LEU A 74 1.62 0.32 2.06
C LEU A 74 0.83 -0.26 3.24
N LYS A 75 -0.23 0.42 3.69
CA LYS A 75 -1.16 -0.14 4.71
C LYS A 75 -1.80 -1.44 4.22
N ALA A 76 -2.20 -1.50 2.96
CA ALA A 76 -2.80 -2.70 2.35
C ALA A 76 -1.81 -3.87 2.23
N TYR A 77 -0.51 -3.56 2.10
CA TYR A 77 0.54 -4.59 2.09
C TYR A 77 0.88 -5.12 3.47
N LYS A 78 0.47 -4.47 4.57
CA LYS A 78 0.84 -4.88 5.94
C LYS A 78 0.63 -6.38 6.16
N LYS A 79 1.54 -7.01 6.91
CA LYS A 79 1.37 -8.43 7.29
C LYS A 79 0.12 -8.58 8.16
N PRO A 80 -0.74 -9.58 7.88
CA PRO A 80 -1.89 -9.87 8.72
C PRO A 80 -1.42 -10.32 10.11
N GLY A 81 -2.19 -9.93 11.12
CA GLY A 81 -1.94 -10.32 12.50
C GLY A 81 -2.06 -11.83 12.71
N PRO A 82 -1.60 -12.36 13.86
CA PRO A 82 -1.65 -13.80 14.15
C PRO A 82 -3.08 -14.35 14.14
N GLU A 83 -4.07 -13.57 14.57
CA GLU A 83 -5.48 -13.98 14.52
C GLU A 83 -6.03 -14.04 13.09
N GLN A 84 -5.71 -13.03 12.27
CA GLN A 84 -6.09 -12.99 10.86
C GLN A 84 -5.47 -14.14 10.05
N LYS A 85 -4.22 -14.54 10.36
CA LYS A 85 -3.59 -15.73 9.77
C LYS A 85 -4.34 -17.02 10.13
N LYS A 86 -4.79 -17.15 11.38
CA LYS A 86 -5.59 -18.31 11.83
C LYS A 86 -6.93 -18.36 11.11
N GLU A 87 -7.59 -17.22 10.98
CA GLU A 87 -8.87 -17.10 10.26
C GLU A 87 -8.70 -17.41 8.77
N LEU A 88 -7.65 -16.89 8.13
CA LEU A 88 -7.32 -17.21 6.74
C LEU A 88 -7.07 -18.72 6.54
N ALA A 89 -6.35 -19.36 7.47
CA ALA A 89 -6.16 -20.81 7.45
C ALA A 89 -7.49 -21.57 7.63
N ALA A 90 -8.40 -21.06 8.47
CA ALA A 90 -9.73 -21.64 8.64
C ALA A 90 -10.60 -21.47 7.38
N LEU A 91 -10.53 -20.32 6.71
CA LEU A 91 -11.19 -20.07 5.42
C LEU A 91 -10.63 -20.97 4.32
N GLY A 92 -9.31 -21.15 4.26
CA GLY A 92 -8.67 -22.07 3.32
C GLY A 92 -9.09 -23.53 3.50
N ARG A 93 -9.43 -23.96 4.72
CA ARG A 93 -10.00 -25.29 4.97
C ARG A 93 -11.45 -25.44 4.48
N LYS A 94 -12.21 -24.35 4.49
CA LYS A 94 -13.62 -24.32 4.07
C LYS A 94 -13.79 -24.14 2.56
N HIS A 95 -12.87 -23.41 1.93
CA HIS A 95 -12.96 -23.04 0.52
C HIS A 95 -11.66 -23.39 -0.21
N ALA A 96 -11.75 -24.33 -1.15
CA ALA A 96 -10.61 -24.77 -1.95
C ALA A 96 -9.94 -23.62 -2.72
N VAL A 97 -10.72 -22.65 -3.22
CA VAL A 97 -10.20 -21.46 -3.93
C VAL A 97 -9.24 -20.65 -3.06
N ILE A 98 -9.60 -20.42 -1.79
CA ILE A 98 -8.77 -19.68 -0.84
C ILE A 98 -7.50 -20.48 -0.51
N SER A 99 -7.62 -21.80 -0.38
CA SER A 99 -6.47 -22.70 -0.19
C SER A 99 -5.50 -22.66 -1.37
N THR A 100 -6.01 -22.70 -2.61
CA THR A 100 -5.19 -22.62 -3.82
C THR A 100 -4.49 -21.27 -3.89
N TYR A 101 -5.20 -20.17 -3.63
CA TYR A 101 -4.59 -18.84 -3.61
C TYR A 101 -3.47 -18.74 -2.56
N CYS A 102 -3.70 -19.24 -1.34
CA CYS A 102 -2.67 -19.25 -0.30
C CYS A 102 -1.44 -20.10 -0.68
N ALA A 103 -1.64 -21.19 -1.42
CA ALA A 103 -0.53 -22.01 -1.92
C ALA A 103 0.29 -21.26 -2.98
N LEU A 104 -0.35 -20.55 -3.91
CA LEU A 104 0.34 -19.71 -4.90
C LEU A 104 1.16 -18.61 -4.23
N VAL A 105 0.61 -17.96 -3.19
CA VAL A 105 1.33 -16.97 -2.40
C VAL A 105 2.54 -17.58 -1.68
N ALA A 106 2.42 -18.81 -1.18
CA ALA A 106 3.53 -19.53 -0.56
C ALA A 106 4.61 -19.97 -1.57
N GLU A 107 4.23 -20.31 -2.81
CA GLU A 107 5.17 -20.60 -3.91
C GLU A 107 6.00 -19.36 -4.28
N GLU A 108 5.43 -18.16 -4.17
CA GLU A 108 6.19 -16.90 -4.29
C GLU A 108 7.15 -16.65 -3.10
N GLY A 109 7.12 -17.51 -2.08
CA GLY A 109 8.02 -17.44 -0.93
C GLY A 109 7.64 -16.37 0.09
N ARG A 110 6.39 -15.89 0.08
CA ARG A 110 5.92 -14.82 0.98
C ARG A 110 4.72 -15.23 1.83
N ASP A 111 4.52 -14.48 2.92
CA ASP A 111 3.27 -14.53 3.67
C ASP A 111 2.15 -13.79 2.90
N PRO A 112 0.89 -14.20 3.06
CA PRO A 112 -0.25 -13.40 2.61
C PRO A 112 -0.23 -12.00 3.24
N ILE A 113 -0.67 -11.00 2.48
CA ILE A 113 -0.80 -9.62 2.97
C ILE A 113 -2.21 -9.35 3.48
N PHE A 114 -2.39 -8.26 4.24
CA PHE A 114 -3.68 -7.90 4.81
C PHE A 114 -4.78 -7.73 3.75
N ALA A 115 -4.47 -7.09 2.61
CA ALA A 115 -5.41 -6.96 1.51
C ALA A 115 -5.85 -8.31 0.90
N GLU A 116 -5.00 -9.33 0.93
CA GLU A 116 -5.35 -10.68 0.45
C GLU A 116 -6.26 -11.40 1.44
N TYR A 117 -6.01 -11.21 2.73
CA TYR A 117 -6.92 -11.68 3.78
C TYR A 117 -8.32 -11.05 3.65
N GLU A 118 -8.40 -9.72 3.47
CA GLU A 118 -9.69 -9.03 3.25
C GLU A 118 -10.38 -9.57 2.00
N ALA A 119 -9.67 -9.72 0.88
CA ALA A 119 -10.25 -10.28 -0.35
C ALA A 119 -10.75 -11.73 -0.18
N CYS A 120 -10.04 -12.57 0.57
CA CYS A 120 -10.47 -13.93 0.88
C CYS A 120 -11.74 -13.94 1.74
N LYS A 121 -11.84 -13.01 2.69
CA LYS A 121 -13.00 -12.86 3.56
C LYS A 121 -14.21 -12.36 2.77
N ASP A 122 -14.06 -11.30 2.00
CA ASP A 122 -15.12 -10.73 1.16
C ASP A 122 -15.68 -11.77 0.20
N TRP A 123 -14.80 -12.57 -0.43
CA TRP A 123 -15.23 -13.65 -1.33
C TRP A 123 -16.04 -14.73 -0.61
N ALA A 124 -15.62 -15.12 0.61
CA ALA A 124 -16.33 -16.13 1.40
C ALA A 124 -17.71 -15.62 1.87
N GLU A 125 -17.79 -14.34 2.26
CA GLU A 125 -19.04 -13.68 2.61
C GLU A 125 -19.99 -13.60 1.41
N ASP A 126 -19.50 -13.14 0.25
CA ASP A 126 -20.26 -13.09 -1.01
C ASP A 126 -20.80 -14.46 -1.44
N LEU A 127 -20.00 -15.52 -1.29
CA LEU A 127 -20.44 -16.88 -1.59
C LEU A 127 -21.58 -17.31 -0.65
N SER A 128 -21.44 -17.03 0.65
CA SER A 128 -22.46 -17.37 1.65
C SER A 128 -23.78 -16.62 1.42
N HIS A 129 -23.71 -15.36 0.97
CA HIS A 129 -24.88 -14.57 0.61
C HIS A 129 -25.59 -15.11 -0.62
N LYS A 130 -24.84 -15.50 -1.66
CA LYS A 130 -25.40 -16.13 -2.87
C LYS A 130 -26.06 -17.46 -2.59
N GLN A 131 -25.48 -18.29 -1.72
CA GLN A 131 -26.07 -19.57 -1.32
C GLN A 131 -27.40 -19.38 -0.59
N LYS A 132 -27.50 -18.41 0.33
CA LYS A 132 -28.75 -18.08 1.03
C LYS A 132 -29.86 -17.50 0.16
N GLN A 133 -29.52 -16.92 -1.00
CA GLN A 133 -30.50 -16.36 -1.94
C GLN A 133 -31.00 -17.39 -2.96
N ALA A 134 -30.30 -18.51 -3.09
CA ALA A 134 -30.65 -19.61 -3.99
C ALA A 134 -31.48 -20.71 -3.30
N GLU A 135 -31.69 -20.58 -2.00
CA GLU A 135 -32.54 -21.42 -1.13
C GLU A 135 -33.91 -20.77 -0.92
#